data_AF-A0A1W9QYG5-F1
#
_entry.id   AF-A0A1W9QYG5-F1
#
_cell.length_a   1.000
_cell.length_b   1.000
_cell.length_c   1.000
_cell.angle_alpha   90.00
_cell.angle_beta   90.00
_cell.angle_gamma   90.00
#
_symmetry.space_group_name_H-M   'P 1'
#
loop_
_entity.id
_entity.type
_entity.pdbx_description
1 polymer ?
#
loop_
_entity_poly.entity_id
_entity_poly.type
_entity_poly.pdbx_seq_one_letter_code
_entity_poly.pdbx_strand_id
1 'polypeptide(L)' 'MAGMRDRLIHDYMGVNYSIVWDVVKNKIPELHDQIESVIKEELKK' A
#
# COMPACT_ATOMS: atom_id res chain seq x y z
N MET A 1 0.87 -25.59 -0.09
CA MET A 1 1.13 -24.15 -0.31
C MET A 1 0.20 -23.33 0.60
N ALA A 2 0.59 -23.14 1.86
CA ALA A 2 -0.22 -22.47 2.89
C ALA A 2 0.67 -21.73 3.91
N GLY A 3 1.79 -21.13 3.47
CA GLY A 3 2.80 -20.55 4.37
C GLY A 3 2.65 -19.05 4.66
N MET A 4 1.89 -18.31 3.85
CA MET A 4 1.80 -16.85 4.00
C MET A 4 0.78 -16.43 5.08
N ARG A 5 -0.33 -17.16 5.20
CA ARG A 5 -1.34 -16.90 6.25
C ARG A 5 -0.81 -17.24 7.65
N ASP A 6 -0.03 -18.31 7.76
CA ASP A 6 0.44 -18.84 9.06
C ASP A 6 1.48 -17.92 9.73
N ARG A 7 2.32 -17.24 8.93
CA ARG A 7 3.29 -16.25 9.44
C ARG A 7 2.66 -14.93 9.90
N LEU A 8 1.56 -14.49 9.28
CA LEU A 8 0.89 -13.24 9.63
C LEU A 8 0.19 -13.28 11.00
N ILE A 9 -0.15 -14.47 11.50
CA ILE A 9 -0.84 -14.64 12.78
C ILE A 9 0.18 -14.71 13.95
N HIS A 10 1.43 -15.07 13.69
CA HIS A 10 2.40 -15.45 14.73
C HIS A 10 3.54 -14.46 15.02
N ASP A 11 3.77 -13.43 14.20
CA ASP A 11 4.97 -12.56 14.35
C ASP A 11 4.66 -11.05 14.39
N TYR A 12 3.86 -10.65 15.38
CA TYR A 12 3.58 -9.23 15.69
C TYR A 12 4.83 -8.42 16.12
N MET A 13 6.01 -9.05 16.22
CA MET A 13 7.29 -8.41 16.57
C MET A 13 8.17 -8.06 15.35
N GLY A 14 7.70 -8.26 14.13
CA GLY A 14 8.50 -8.12 12.90
C GLY A 14 8.08 -7.01 11.94
N VAL A 15 7.16 -6.10 12.32
CA VAL A 15 6.77 -5.00 11.42
C VAL A 15 7.90 -3.98 11.38
N ASN A 16 8.65 -3.98 10.28
CA ASN A 16 9.68 -2.98 10.05
C ASN A 16 9.00 -1.63 9.76
N TYR A 17 8.89 -0.81 10.81
CA TYR A 17 8.31 0.53 10.74
C TYR A 17 8.96 1.41 9.67
N SER A 18 10.21 1.18 9.29
CA SER A 18 10.86 1.90 8.18
C SER A 18 10.20 1.60 6.85
N ILE A 19 9.76 0.37 6.61
CA ILE A 19 9.03 -0.02 5.39
C ILE A 19 7.62 0.60 5.42
N VAL A 20 6.95 0.57 6.58
CA VAL A 20 5.62 1.19 6.71
C VAL A 20 5.69 2.69 6.47
N TRP A 21 6.70 3.36 7.03
CA TRP A 21 6.91 4.80 6.84
C TRP A 21 7.26 5.16 5.40
N ASP A 22 8.05 4.33 4.72
CA ASP A 22 8.38 4.49 3.30
C ASP A 22 7.14 4.34 2.41
N VAL A 23 6.31 3.33 2.67
CA VAL A 23 5.03 3.14 1.97
C VAL A 23 4.11 4.35 2.16
N VAL A 24 4.00 4.86 3.39
CA VAL A 24 3.15 6.01 3.71
C VAL A 24 3.65 7.28 3.03
N LYS A 25 4.96 7.53 3.02
CA LYS A 25 5.52 8.75 2.42
C LYS A 25 5.58 8.74 0.91
N ASN A 26 5.88 7.59 0.30
CA ASN A 26 6.22 7.54 -1.12
C ASN A 26 5.10 6.90 -1.95
N LYS A 27 4.53 5.78 -1.50
CA LYS A 27 3.56 5.02 -2.32
C LYS A 27 2.13 5.54 -2.22
N ILE A 28 1.69 5.99 -1.04
CA ILE A 28 0.33 6.54 -0.87
C ILE A 28 0.08 7.79 -1.72
N PRO A 29 0.95 8.83 -1.74
CA PRO A 29 0.71 9.99 -2.59
C PRO A 29 0.78 9.65 -4.07
N GLU A 30 1.67 8.76 -4.50
CA GLU A 30 1.73 8.30 -5.89
C GLU A 30 0.43 7.61 -6.32
N LEU A 31 -0.12 6.74 -5.46
CA LEU A 31 -1.42 6.10 -5.69
C LEU A 31 -2.57 7.11 -5.74
N HIS A 32 -2.52 8.15 -4.89
CA HIS A 32 -3.52 9.21 -4.90
C HIS A 32 -3.50 9.97 -6.24
N ASP A 33 -2.33 10.36 -6.73
CA ASP A 33 -2.19 11.08 -8.00
C ASP A 33 -2.66 10.23 -9.20
N GLN A 34 -2.38 8.93 -9.18
CA GLN A 34 -2.87 8.00 -10.21
C GLN A 34 -4.40 7.90 -10.20
N ILE A 35 -5.01 7.77 -9.02
CA ILE A 35 -6.47 7.72 -8.89
C ILE A 35 -7.09 9.06 -9.33
N GLU A 36 -6.51 10.19 -8.94
CA GLU A 36 -6.98 11.51 -9.37
C GLU A 36 -6.89 11.67 -10.90
N SER A 37 -5.82 11.17 -11.52
CA SER A 37 -5.67 11.17 -12.98
C SER A 37 -6.78 10.36 -13.65
N VAL A 38 -7.05 9.15 -13.17
CA VAL A 38 -8.12 8.29 -13.71
C VAL A 38 -9.50 8.94 -13.55
N ILE A 39 -9.78 9.54 -12.39
CA ILE A 39 -11.06 10.25 -12.15
C ILE A 39 -11.20 11.46 -13.08
N LYS A 40 -10.12 12.23 -13.29
CA LYS A 40 -10.12 13.37 -14.23
C LYS A 40 -10.34 12.95 -15.68
N GLU A 41 -9.80 11.80 -16.09
CA GLU A 41 -10.03 11.25 -17.42
C GLU A 41 -11.48 10.81 -17.62
N GLU A 42 -12.09 10.15 -16.63
CA GLU A 42 -13.49 9.74 -16.69
C GLU A 42 -14.47 10.93 -16.63
N LEU A 43 -14.15 11.99 -15.87
CA LEU A 43 -14.98 13.21 -15.81
C LEU A 43 -14.89 14.10 -17.06
N LYS A 44 -13.87 13.91 -17.90
CA LYS A 44 -13.73 14.63 -19.19
C LYS A 44 -14.46 13.94 -20.35
N LYS A 45 -15.03 12.76 -20.10
CA LYS A 45 -15.82 11.97 -21.05
C LYS A 45 -17.29 12.34 -20.97
#